data_AF-A0A0D2VKE8-F1
#
_entry.id   AF-A0A0D2VKE8-F1
#
_cell.length_a   1.000
_cell.length_b   1.000
_cell.length_c   1.000
_cell.angle_alpha   90.00
_cell.angle_beta   90.00
_cell.angle_gamma   90.00
#
_symmetry.space_group_name_H-M   'P 1'
#
loop_
_entity.id
_entity.type
_entity.pdbx_description
1 polymer ?
#
loop_
_entity_poly.entity_id
_entity_poly.type
_entity_poly.pdbx_seq_one_letter_code
_entity_poly.pdbx_strand_id
1 'polypeptide(L)'
;WWAPSKFDPVKSPLLFFEKGLPVIPPIPPDLGLDKVLNHVIRFVEKTMRPDAIKLFRTQSPRHFEGGDWDQGGSCQRLQPLLPEQVSIFHLAKK
;
A
#
# COMPACT_ATOMS: atom_id res chain seq x y z
N TRP A 1 -3.93 -0.95 1.37
CA TRP A 1 -4.91 -0.03 0.76
C TRP A 1 -4.35 0.68 -0.48
N TRP A 2 -3.03 0.82 -0.59
CA TRP A 2 -2.30 1.38 -1.74
C TRP A 2 -1.97 0.30 -2.76
N ALA A 3 -2.91 -0.02 -3.65
CA ALA A 3 -2.63 -0.96 -4.73
C ALA A 3 -3.00 -0.31 -6.06
N PRO A 4 -2.13 -0.33 -7.08
CA PRO A 4 -2.44 0.23 -8.40
C PRO A 4 -3.76 -0.32 -8.97
N SER A 5 -4.05 -1.60 -8.71
CA SER A 5 -5.30 -2.25 -9.11
C SER A 5 -6.59 -1.66 -8.50
N LYS A 6 -6.51 -0.66 -7.62
CA LYS A 6 -7.67 0.01 -7.00
C LYS A 6 -7.99 1.37 -7.62
N PHE A 7 -7.04 1.96 -8.33
CA PHE A 7 -7.12 3.36 -8.77
C PHE A 7 -6.78 3.44 -10.25
N ASP A 8 -7.75 3.84 -11.07
CA ASP A 8 -7.48 4.20 -12.46
C ASP A 8 -6.91 5.62 -12.46
N PRO A 9 -5.71 5.86 -13.00
CA PRO A 9 -5.05 7.18 -12.92
C PRO A 9 -5.83 8.29 -13.65
N VAL A 10 -6.80 7.94 -14.50
CA VAL A 10 -7.61 8.88 -15.27
C VAL A 10 -9.06 8.89 -14.78
N LYS A 11 -9.70 7.73 -14.66
CA LYS A 11 -11.13 7.60 -14.34
C LYS A 11 -11.43 7.70 -12.83
N SER A 12 -10.52 7.23 -12.00
CA SER A 12 -10.70 7.16 -10.54
C SER A 12 -9.36 7.32 -9.79
N PRO A 13 -8.66 8.46 -9.97
CA PRO A 13 -7.34 8.64 -9.40
C PRO A 13 -7.41 8.66 -7.87
N LEU A 14 -6.34 8.19 -7.23
CA LEU A 14 -6.16 8.38 -5.80
C LEU A 14 -5.92 9.87 -5.53
N LEU A 15 -6.79 10.49 -4.73
CA LEU A 15 -6.70 11.90 -4.39
C LEU A 15 -5.98 12.11 -3.07
N PHE A 16 -5.12 13.13 -3.05
CA PHE A 16 -4.37 13.56 -1.88
C PHE A 16 -4.78 14.96 -1.48
N PHE A 17 -4.75 15.21 -0.19
CA PHE A 17 -5.08 16.51 0.37
C PHE A 17 -3.94 17.01 1.26
N GLU A 18 -3.63 18.28 1.13
CA GLU A 18 -2.69 18.98 1.99
C GLU A 18 -3.38 20.23 2.53
N LYS A 19 -3.40 20.38 3.87
CA LYS A 19 -4.07 21.50 4.56
C LYS A 19 -5.54 21.70 4.13
N GLY A 20 -6.25 20.59 3.90
CA GLY A 20 -7.67 20.60 3.51
C GLY A 20 -7.92 20.89 2.02
N LEU A 21 -6.87 21.12 1.22
CA LEU A 21 -6.98 21.37 -0.22
C LEU A 21 -6.48 20.16 -1.02
N PRO A 22 -7.11 19.84 -2.16
CA PRO A 22 -6.62 18.76 -3.01
C PRO A 22 -5.26 19.14 -3.62
N VAL A 23 -4.38 18.15 -3.75
CA VAL A 23 -3.13 18.28 -4.52
C VAL A 23 -3.47 18.23 -6.01
N ILE A 24 -3.14 19.29 -6.74
CA ILE A 24 -3.41 19.43 -8.18
C ILE A 24 -2.09 19.73 -8.92
N PRO A 25 -1.78 18.99 -10.02
CA PRO A 25 -2.54 17.84 -10.55
C PRO A 25 -2.50 16.63 -9.59
N PRO A 26 -3.47 15.68 -9.70
CA PRO A 26 -3.41 14.43 -8.95
C PRO A 26 -2.07 13.74 -9.16
N ILE A 27 -1.47 13.28 -8.07
CA ILE A 27 -0.17 12.60 -8.09
C ILE A 27 -0.36 11.08 -8.08
N PRO A 28 0.57 10.32 -8.69
CA PRO A 28 0.60 8.87 -8.61
C PRO A 28 0.64 8.33 -7.15
N PRO A 29 0.09 7.13 -6.90
CA PRO A 29 0.03 6.54 -5.55
C PRO A 29 1.37 6.40 -4.84
N ASP A 30 2.47 6.14 -5.56
CA ASP A 30 3.83 6.03 -5.01
C ASP A 30 4.35 7.36 -4.48
N LEU A 31 4.27 8.43 -5.29
CA LEU A 31 4.66 9.78 -4.84
C LEU A 31 3.79 10.27 -3.68
N GLY A 32 2.50 9.91 -3.70
CA GLY A 32 1.60 10.21 -2.62
C GLY A 32 1.90 9.44 -1.34
N LEU A 33 2.27 8.17 -1.44
CA LEU A 33 2.71 7.37 -0.29
C LEU A 33 3.98 7.96 0.33
N ASP A 34 4.94 8.38 -0.49
CA ASP A 34 6.15 9.07 -0.02
C ASP A 34 5.82 10.34 0.77
N LYS A 35 4.88 11.17 0.26
CA LYS A 35 4.40 12.35 1.01
C LYS A 35 3.79 11.97 2.35
N VAL A 36 2.89 10.98 2.37
CA VAL A 36 2.24 10.52 3.61
C VAL A 36 3.28 10.03 4.62
N LEU A 37 4.22 9.18 4.20
CA LEU A 37 5.27 8.66 5.05
C LEU A 37 6.17 9.77 5.61
N ASN A 38 6.54 10.75 4.78
CA ASN A 38 7.32 11.91 5.24
C ASN A 38 6.60 12.70 6.35
N HIS A 39 5.29 12.93 6.21
CA HIS A 39 4.50 13.61 7.24
C HIS A 39 4.38 12.77 8.52
N VAL A 40 4.12 11.46 8.38
CA VAL A 40 4.02 10.53 9.52
C VAL A 40 5.35 10.47 10.28
N ILE A 41 6.47 10.30 9.58
CA ILE A 41 7.80 10.22 10.19
C ILE A 41 8.10 11.51 10.97
N ARG A 42 7.93 12.67 10.33
CA ARG A 42 8.15 13.98 10.99
C ARG A 42 7.27 14.16 12.23
N PHE A 43 6.00 13.72 12.17
CA PHE A 43 5.09 13.79 13.30
C PHE A 43 5.55 12.87 14.44
N VAL A 44 5.89 11.61 14.13
CA VAL A 44 6.39 10.62 15.08
C VAL A 44 7.67 11.12 15.74
N GLU A 45 8.63 11.64 14.97
CA GLU A 45 9.89 12.18 15.50
C GLU A 45 9.68 13.38 16.42
N LYS A 46 8.72 14.25 16.10
CA LYS A 46 8.40 15.44 16.91
C LYS A 46 7.67 15.10 18.22
N THR A 47 6.82 14.07 18.21
CA THR A 47 5.84 13.84 19.30
C THR A 47 6.17 12.67 20.21
N MET A 48 6.97 11.71 19.74
CA MET A 48 7.30 10.54 20.53
C MET A 48 8.34 10.82 21.60
N ARG A 49 8.26 10.04 22.68
CA ARG A 49 9.28 10.05 23.73
C ARG A 49 10.62 9.53 23.17
N PRO A 50 11.76 10.04 23.66
CA PRO A 50 13.08 9.60 23.21
C PRO A 50 13.35 8.09 23.39
N ASP A 51 12.73 7.47 24.40
CA ASP A 51 12.89 6.06 24.77
C ASP A 51 11.88 5.11 24.10
N ALA A 52 11.00 5.64 23.24
CA ALA A 52 9.95 4.84 22.63
C ALA A 52 10.46 3.96 21.48
N ILE A 53 10.00 2.70 21.44
CA ILE A 53 10.26 1.77 20.33
C ILE A 53 9.34 2.13 19.15
N LYS A 54 9.93 2.28 17.96
CA LYS A 54 9.22 2.58 16.71
C LYS A 54 9.14 1.31 15.87
N LEU A 55 7.92 0.89 15.52
CA LEU A 55 7.68 -0.26 14.65
C LEU A 55 6.98 0.20 13.37
N PHE A 56 7.56 -0.11 12.22
CA PHE A 56 6.94 0.08 10.92
C PHE A 56 6.72 -1.28 10.26
N ARG A 57 5.47 -1.58 9.91
CA ARG A 57 5.11 -2.83 9.24
C ARG A 57 4.89 -2.54 7.75
N THR A 58 5.58 -3.28 6.89
CA THR A 58 5.35 -3.25 5.45
C THR A 58 4.00 -3.89 5.08
N GLN A 59 3.58 -3.70 3.83
CA GLN A 59 2.36 -4.34 3.34
C GLN A 59 2.55 -5.87 3.24
N SER A 60 1.60 -6.63 3.78
CA SER A 60 1.58 -8.08 3.60
C SER A 60 1.27 -8.46 2.15
N PRO A 61 1.91 -9.49 1.59
CA PRO A 61 1.62 -9.97 0.24
C PRO A 61 0.15 -10.41 0.12
N ARG A 62 -0.44 -10.22 -1.07
CA ARG A 62 -1.81 -10.66 -1.37
C ARG A 62 -1.80 -12.13 -1.79
N HIS A 63 -2.45 -13.00 -1.02
CA HIS A 63 -2.53 -14.44 -1.32
C HIS A 63 -3.88 -14.89 -1.92
N PHE A 64 -4.87 -14.01 -2.01
CA PHE A 64 -6.14 -14.27 -2.69
C PHE A 64 -5.98 -14.16 -4.21
N GLU A 65 -6.67 -15.03 -4.94
CA GLU A 65 -6.66 -15.17 -6.40
C GLU A 65 -8.09 -15.14 -6.97
N GLY A 66 -8.23 -14.83 -8.26
CA GLY A 66 -9.49 -14.94 -8.98
C GLY A 66 -10.57 -13.93 -8.56
N GLY A 67 -10.19 -12.76 -8.05
CA GLY A 67 -11.13 -11.70 -7.70
C GLY A 67 -10.45 -10.33 -7.63
N ASP A 68 -11.20 -9.29 -7.96
CA ASP A 68 -10.77 -7.91 -7.78
C ASP A 68 -10.72 -7.54 -6.30
N TRP A 69 -10.18 -6.36 -6.03
CA TRP A 69 -9.95 -5.90 -4.66
C TRP A 69 -11.25 -5.76 -3.83
N ASP A 70 -12.39 -5.59 -4.47
CA ASP A 70 -13.74 -5.36 -3.92
C ASP A 70 -14.69 -6.55 -4.13
N GLN A 71 -14.41 -7.43 -5.09
CA GLN A 71 -15.26 -8.58 -5.40
C GLN A 71 -14.98 -9.80 -4.53
N GLY A 72 -13.90 -9.77 -3.75
CA GLY A 72 -13.42 -10.92 -2.99
C GLY A 72 -12.75 -11.94 -3.91
N GLY A 73 -11.60 -12.45 -3.49
CA GLY A 73 -10.93 -13.57 -4.16
C GLY A 73 -11.06 -14.85 -3.35
N SER A 74 -10.46 -15.94 -3.84
CA SER A 74 -10.35 -17.18 -3.09
C SER A 74 -8.89 -17.51 -2.76
N CYS A 75 -8.69 -18.18 -1.63
CA CYS A 75 -7.38 -18.72 -1.25
C CYS A 75 -7.51 -20.24 -1.16
N GLN A 76 -7.20 -20.94 -2.25
CA GLN A 76 -7.28 -22.39 -2.32
C GLN A 76 -6.03 -23.10 -1.76
N ARG A 77 -5.09 -22.33 -1.19
CA ARG A 77 -3.86 -22.88 -0.62
C ARG A 77 -4.13 -23.50 0.74
N LEU A 78 -3.78 -24.78 0.86
CA LEU A 78 -3.85 -25.53 2.13
C LEU A 78 -2.54 -25.45 2.93
N GLN A 79 -1.45 -25.02 2.30
CA GLN A 79 -0.13 -24.87 2.91
C GLN A 79 0.55 -23.57 2.44
N PRO A 80 1.50 -23.03 3.21
CA PRO A 80 2.31 -21.88 2.79
C PRO A 80 3.07 -22.16 1.49
N LEU A 81 3.37 -21.09 0.74
CA LEU A 81 4.26 -21.18 -0.41
C LEU A 81 5.66 -21.59 0.03
N LEU A 82 6.28 -22.50 -0.73
CA LEU A 82 7.71 -22.76 -0.62
C LEU A 82 8.51 -21.53 -1.06
N PRO A 83 9.72 -21.29 -0.53
CA PRO A 83 10.53 -20.12 -0.85
C PRO A 83 10.69 -19.87 -2.36
N GLU A 84 10.85 -20.93 -3.15
CA GLU A 84 11.05 -20.88 -4.60
C GLU A 84 9.77 -20.43 -5.34
N GLN A 85 8.60 -20.68 -4.75
CA GLN A 85 7.31 -20.30 -5.31
C GLN A 85 6.96 -18.84 -5.01
N VAL A 86 7.58 -18.23 -4.01
CA VAL A 86 7.32 -16.84 -3.62
C VAL A 86 7.70 -15.89 -4.74
N SER A 87 8.87 -16.04 -5.36
CA SER A 87 9.34 -15.13 -6.43
C SER A 87 8.42 -15.17 -7.66
N ILE A 88 8.05 -16.39 -8.08
CA ILE A 88 7.14 -16.63 -9.21
C ILE A 88 5.77 -16.02 -8.92
N PHE A 89 5.24 -16.22 -7.71
CA PHE A 89 3.94 -15.69 -7.31
C PHE A 89 3.91 -14.15 -7.32
N HIS A 90 5.00 -13.48 -6.93
CA HIS A 90 5.09 -12.02 -6.99
C HIS A 90 5.19 -11.49 -8.43
N LEU A 91 5.85 -12.21 -9.33
CA LEU A 91 5.98 -11.84 -10.74
C LEU A 91 4.68 -12.03 -11.52
N ALA A 92 3.92 -13.11 -11.25
CA ALA A 92 2.64 -13.39 -11.89
C ALA A 92 1.49 -12.45 -11.47
N LYS A 93 1.73 -11.58 -10.47
CA LYS A 93 0.77 -10.63 -9.90
C LYS A 93 1.09 -9.16 -10.24
N LYS A 94 2.16 -8.90 -10.98
CA LYS A 94 2.48 -7.58 -11.56
C LYS A 94 1.83 -7.44 -12.93
#